data_AF-A0A952HMB3-F1
#
_entry.id   AF-A0A952HMB3-F1
#
_cell.length_a   1.000
_cell.length_b   1.000
_cell.length_c   1.000
_cell.angle_alpha   90.00
_cell.angle_beta   90.00
_cell.angle_gamma   90.00
#
_symmetry.space_group_name_H-M   'P 1'
#
loop_
_entity.id
_entity.type
_entity.pdbx_description
1 polymer ?
#
loop_
_entity_poly.entity_id
_entity_poly.type
_entity_poly.pdbx_seq_one_letter_code
_entity_poly.pdbx_strand_id
1 'polypeptide(L)'
;NHHNSPNKKKRERALNYYKEIFGKNNVVVEIDKVKAETKELARHIRSILEPVVIRRNRLDLKHYKEKIDLPEVKDPIEWFYELTKEQSKFYDEVISTFSEEELGGRFKGVIYIPIKYEKGIKDDDEPKLKEEENFLLTYQRNLYDFMRRLLVKRFESSFGSFYESIKRFKSIHETALDFIEKTNKFILDRKLMEDLAEKDPDEILEELKKYEQNLKEQKTNAEYYKVYDLSKFKQKDKFIKDIQNDIKLFDEFLQKIEKLKLTQNDPKADRLIKGIEEFLKEGRKVVIFTEYTDTAKHLDEILKKHFKDKVLTAYGNIGKTTFEEIAKNFDAQYKYQEDKYQILL
;
A
#
# COMPACT_ATOMS: atom_id res chain seq x y z
N ASN A 1 11.19 9.15 -14.47
CA ASN A 1 11.51 9.11 -13.02
C ASN A 1 12.94 8.67 -12.70
N HIS A 2 13.53 7.65 -13.34
CA HIS A 2 14.86 7.14 -12.95
C HIS A 2 16.10 7.93 -13.44
N HIS A 3 15.95 8.99 -14.22
CA HIS A 3 17.08 9.78 -14.77
C HIS A 3 18.02 10.37 -13.70
N ASN A 4 17.50 10.72 -12.51
CA ASN A 4 18.24 11.24 -11.36
C ASN A 4 18.34 10.24 -10.19
N SER A 5 18.17 8.93 -10.44
CA SER A 5 18.28 7.93 -9.39
C SER A 5 19.71 7.88 -8.82
N PRO A 6 19.93 7.67 -7.52
CA PRO A 6 21.28 7.45 -6.97
C PRO A 6 21.94 6.16 -7.52
N ASN A 7 21.14 5.20 -7.97
CA ASN A 7 21.61 3.95 -8.59
C ASN A 7 22.03 4.16 -10.06
N LYS A 8 23.29 3.83 -10.38
CA LYS A 8 23.89 3.99 -11.72
C LYS A 8 23.15 3.20 -12.81
N LYS A 9 22.79 1.93 -12.55
CA LYS A 9 22.08 1.07 -13.52
C LYS A 9 20.70 1.64 -13.86
N LYS A 10 19.99 2.21 -12.88
CA LYS A 10 18.67 2.86 -13.10
C LYS A 10 18.79 4.11 -13.98
N ARG A 11 19.86 4.91 -13.82
CA ARG A 11 20.12 6.07 -14.69
C ARG A 11 20.44 5.66 -16.13
N GLU A 12 21.28 4.64 -16.31
CA GLU A 12 21.64 4.12 -17.63
C GLU A 12 20.42 3.59 -18.39
N ARG A 13 19.53 2.85 -17.71
CA ARG A 13 18.28 2.35 -18.30
C ARG A 13 17.35 3.49 -18.76
N ALA A 14 17.20 4.54 -17.94
CA ALA A 14 16.41 5.72 -18.30
C ALA A 14 16.99 6.44 -19.54
N LEU A 15 18.31 6.51 -19.64
CA LEU A 15 18.99 7.08 -20.80
C LEU A 15 18.78 6.22 -22.06
N ASN A 16 18.84 4.89 -21.95
CA ASN A 16 18.60 3.99 -23.08
C ASN A 16 17.18 4.12 -23.63
N TYR A 17 16.15 4.15 -22.77
CA TYR A 17 14.77 4.39 -23.23
C TYR A 17 14.61 5.75 -23.91
N TYR A 18 15.27 6.79 -23.39
CA TYR A 18 15.26 8.09 -24.05
C TYR A 18 15.92 8.03 -25.44
N LYS A 19 17.04 7.32 -25.58
CA LYS A 19 17.71 7.12 -26.88
C LYS A 19 16.83 6.36 -27.87
N GLU A 20 16.14 5.31 -27.42
CA GLU A 20 15.24 4.51 -28.26
C GLU A 20 14.06 5.33 -28.78
N ILE A 21 13.40 6.09 -27.91
CA ILE A 21 12.19 6.85 -28.27
C ILE A 21 12.51 8.09 -29.12
N PHE A 22 13.62 8.78 -28.82
CA PHE A 22 13.95 10.06 -29.45
C PHE A 22 15.06 9.97 -30.51
N GLY A 23 15.68 8.81 -30.70
CA GLY A 23 16.72 8.58 -31.71
C GLY A 23 18.00 9.40 -31.53
N LYS A 24 18.25 9.96 -30.34
CA LYS A 24 19.37 10.88 -30.08
C LYS A 24 20.43 10.27 -29.17
N ASN A 25 21.69 10.39 -29.55
CA ASN A 25 22.85 10.05 -28.70
C ASN A 25 23.16 11.11 -27.64
N ASN A 26 22.11 11.64 -26.98
CA ASN A 26 22.30 12.59 -25.90
C ASN A 26 22.98 11.92 -24.70
N VAL A 27 23.81 12.69 -23.99
CA VAL A 27 24.49 12.26 -22.75
C VAL A 27 23.54 12.39 -21.54
N VAL A 28 22.46 13.17 -21.67
CA VAL A 28 21.51 13.49 -20.59
C VAL A 28 20.06 13.40 -21.08
N VAL A 29 19.16 12.93 -20.22
CA VAL A 29 17.71 12.87 -20.47
C VAL A 29 17.09 14.26 -20.33
N GLU A 30 16.50 14.79 -21.41
CA GLU A 30 15.82 16.09 -21.40
C GLU A 30 14.33 15.94 -21.03
N ILE A 31 13.98 16.17 -19.77
CA ILE A 31 12.61 15.97 -19.26
C ILE A 31 11.56 16.81 -19.99
N ASP A 32 11.88 18.06 -20.34
CA ASP A 32 10.88 18.94 -20.95
C ASP A 32 10.42 18.45 -22.32
N LYS A 33 11.31 17.80 -23.09
CA LYS A 33 10.96 17.13 -24.34
C LYS A 33 10.06 15.92 -24.11
N VAL A 34 10.36 15.10 -23.09
CA VAL A 34 9.51 13.97 -22.71
C VAL A 34 8.10 14.45 -22.35
N LYS A 35 7.99 15.54 -21.58
CA LYS A 35 6.71 16.15 -21.22
C LYS A 35 5.96 16.67 -22.45
N ALA A 36 6.66 17.33 -23.38
CA ALA A 36 6.07 17.87 -24.60
C ALA A 36 5.48 16.75 -25.49
N GLU A 37 6.27 15.71 -25.78
CA GLU A 37 5.81 14.55 -26.57
C GLU A 37 4.66 13.82 -25.90
N THR A 38 4.72 13.62 -24.58
CA THR A 38 3.62 13.00 -23.83
C THR A 38 2.33 13.81 -23.95
N LYS A 39 2.43 15.14 -23.97
CA LYS A 39 1.29 16.05 -24.13
C LYS A 39 0.74 16.06 -25.57
N GLU A 40 1.58 15.93 -26.59
CA GLU A 40 1.14 15.75 -27.98
C GLU A 40 0.44 14.40 -28.17
N LEU A 41 1.06 13.31 -27.69
CA LEU A 41 0.49 11.97 -27.75
C LEU A 41 -0.87 11.90 -27.03
N ALA A 42 -0.97 12.49 -25.84
CA ALA A 42 -2.23 12.55 -25.10
C ALA A 42 -3.32 13.35 -25.84
N ARG A 43 -2.96 14.40 -26.59
CA ARG A 43 -3.90 15.15 -27.44
C ARG A 43 -4.36 14.32 -28.63
N HIS A 44 -3.45 13.61 -29.29
CA HIS A 44 -3.76 12.75 -30.43
C HIS A 44 -4.70 11.60 -30.03
N ILE A 45 -4.40 10.94 -28.91
CA ILE A 45 -5.29 9.91 -28.35
C ILE A 45 -6.66 10.50 -28.05
N ARG A 46 -6.71 11.71 -27.46
CA ARG A 46 -7.97 12.40 -27.15
C ARG A 46 -8.80 12.69 -28.40
N SER A 47 -8.20 13.22 -29.47
CA SER A 47 -8.94 13.54 -30.70
C SER A 47 -9.53 12.32 -31.40
N ILE A 48 -8.88 11.15 -31.27
CA ILE A 48 -9.41 9.89 -31.83
C ILE A 48 -10.61 9.40 -31.01
N LEU A 49 -10.57 9.53 -29.68
CA LEU A 49 -11.61 9.00 -28.80
C LEU A 49 -12.82 9.93 -28.65
N GLU A 50 -12.65 11.22 -28.85
CA GLU A 50 -13.67 12.26 -28.64
C GLU A 50 -15.02 12.01 -29.36
N PRO A 51 -15.06 11.54 -30.62
CA PRO A 51 -16.32 11.27 -31.31
C PRO A 51 -17.08 10.04 -30.79
N VAL A 52 -16.40 9.13 -30.09
CA VAL A 52 -16.94 7.83 -29.66
C VAL A 52 -17.36 7.86 -28.19
N VAL A 53 -16.86 8.83 -27.41
CA VAL A 53 -17.10 8.92 -25.97
C VAL A 53 -18.07 10.06 -25.66
N ILE A 54 -19.23 9.73 -25.12
CA ILE A 54 -20.12 10.73 -24.52
C ILE A 54 -19.49 11.19 -23.21
N ARG A 55 -18.92 12.40 -23.21
CA ARG A 55 -18.31 13.02 -22.03
C ARG A 55 -19.28 14.01 -21.40
N ARG A 56 -19.67 13.76 -20.15
CA ARG A 56 -20.43 14.72 -19.31
C ARG A 56 -19.50 15.26 -18.23
N ASN A 57 -18.59 16.17 -18.57
CA ASN A 57 -17.74 16.80 -17.57
C ASN A 57 -18.41 18.08 -17.03
N ARG A 58 -18.11 18.46 -15.79
CA ARG A 58 -18.64 19.71 -15.18
C ARG A 58 -18.28 20.96 -16.00
N LEU A 59 -17.13 20.94 -16.68
CA LEU A 59 -16.72 22.00 -17.60
C LEU A 59 -17.63 22.08 -18.82
N ASP A 60 -18.09 20.94 -19.34
CA ASP A 60 -18.99 20.88 -20.50
C ASP A 60 -20.41 21.36 -20.12
N LEU A 61 -20.82 21.09 -18.87
CA LEU A 61 -22.09 21.55 -18.29
C LEU A 61 -22.20 23.09 -18.19
N LYS A 62 -21.08 23.83 -18.14
CA LYS A 62 -21.09 25.31 -18.16
C LYS A 62 -21.63 25.90 -19.47
N HIS A 63 -21.63 25.11 -20.55
CA HIS A 63 -22.11 25.54 -21.87
C HIS A 63 -23.61 25.27 -22.09
N TYR A 64 -24.28 24.59 -21.15
CA TYR A 64 -25.72 24.36 -21.20
C TYR A 64 -26.47 25.56 -20.61
N LYS A 65 -27.62 25.91 -21.21
CA LYS A 65 -28.41 27.10 -20.85
C LYS A 65 -29.01 27.04 -19.45
N GLU A 66 -29.17 25.85 -18.88
CA GLU A 66 -29.62 25.66 -17.51
C GLU A 66 -28.45 25.88 -16.55
N LYS A 67 -28.50 26.99 -15.80
CA LYS A 67 -27.52 27.28 -14.74
C LYS A 67 -27.74 26.31 -13.58
N ILE A 68 -27.10 25.16 -13.63
CA ILE A 68 -26.95 24.27 -12.48
C ILE A 68 -25.84 24.88 -11.60
N ASP A 69 -26.20 25.31 -10.39
CA ASP A 69 -25.23 25.84 -9.43
C ASP A 69 -24.40 24.66 -8.89
N LEU A 70 -23.21 24.47 -9.47
CA LEU A 70 -22.30 23.40 -9.09
C LEU A 70 -21.29 23.93 -8.09
N PRO A 71 -21.06 23.25 -6.94
CA PRO A 71 -20.07 23.68 -5.98
C PRO A 71 -18.69 23.71 -6.64
N GLU A 72 -17.95 24.80 -6.43
CA GLU A 72 -16.60 24.97 -6.96
C GLU A 72 -15.66 23.96 -6.30
N VAL A 73 -14.97 23.17 -7.14
CA VAL A 73 -13.94 22.25 -6.66
C VAL A 73 -12.74 23.07 -6.23
N LYS A 74 -12.44 23.05 -4.94
CA LYS A 74 -11.22 23.65 -4.39
C LYS A 74 -10.08 22.64 -4.40
N ASP A 75 -8.85 23.15 -4.51
CA ASP A 75 -7.66 22.33 -4.36
C ASP A 75 -7.58 21.69 -2.96
N PRO A 76 -6.97 20.49 -2.84
CA PRO A 76 -6.72 19.88 -1.54
C PRO A 76 -5.93 20.81 -0.62
N ILE A 77 -6.36 20.92 0.64
CA ILE A 77 -5.67 21.71 1.67
C ILE A 77 -4.98 20.74 2.62
N GLU A 78 -3.66 20.85 2.74
CA GLU A 78 -2.88 20.01 3.65
C GLU A 78 -3.15 20.36 5.11
N TRP A 79 -3.33 19.33 5.94
CA TRP A 79 -3.44 19.46 7.38
C TRP A 79 -2.22 18.89 8.06
N PHE A 80 -1.45 19.77 8.70
CA PHE A 80 -0.29 19.38 9.48
C PHE A 80 -0.70 18.96 10.89
N TYR A 81 0.00 17.96 11.41
CA TYR A 81 -0.05 17.51 12.80
C TYR A 81 1.38 17.37 13.32
N GLU A 82 1.54 17.47 14.64
CA GLU A 82 2.84 17.40 15.30
C GLU A 82 3.02 16.05 15.99
N LEU A 83 4.21 15.49 15.82
CA LEU A 83 4.63 14.30 16.56
C LEU A 83 5.39 14.71 17.81
N THR A 84 5.21 13.97 18.90
CA THR A 84 6.13 14.09 20.05
C THR A 84 7.54 13.66 19.65
N LYS A 85 8.56 14.06 20.41
CA LYS A 85 9.95 13.64 20.14
C LYS A 85 10.12 12.12 20.11
N GLU A 86 9.37 11.40 20.93
CA GLU A 86 9.41 9.93 20.96
C GLU A 86 8.72 9.33 19.73
N GLN A 87 7.58 9.87 19.34
CA GLN A 87 6.87 9.48 18.10
C GLN A 87 7.70 9.76 16.85
N SER A 88 8.36 10.92 16.77
CA SER A 88 9.24 11.27 15.66
C SER A 88 10.42 10.29 15.53
N LYS A 89 11.07 9.94 16.66
CA LYS A 89 12.13 8.93 16.65
C LYS A 89 11.64 7.56 16.19
N PHE A 90 10.45 7.16 16.65
CA PHE A 90 9.82 5.92 16.21
C PHE A 90 9.53 5.94 14.71
N TYR A 91 9.09 7.08 14.18
CA TYR A 91 8.86 7.29 12.76
C TYR A 91 10.12 7.06 11.94
N ASP A 92 11.21 7.74 12.31
CA ASP A 92 12.52 7.59 11.64
C ASP A 92 13.01 6.14 11.69
N GLU A 93 12.78 5.46 12.81
CA GLU A 93 13.12 4.04 12.98
C GLU A 93 12.31 3.14 12.03
N VAL A 94 11.00 3.36 11.89
CA VAL A 94 10.16 2.57 10.98
C VAL A 94 10.61 2.77 9.53
N ILE A 95 10.79 4.03 9.10
CA ILE A 95 11.20 4.36 7.73
C ILE A 95 12.59 3.78 7.41
N SER A 96 13.55 3.91 8.33
CA SER A 96 14.90 3.34 8.13
C SER A 96 14.88 1.82 8.14
N THR A 97 14.10 1.18 9.02
CA THR A 97 14.00 -0.28 9.12
C THR A 97 13.48 -0.92 7.84
N PHE A 98 12.47 -0.32 7.22
CA PHE A 98 11.88 -0.77 5.97
C PHE A 98 12.47 -0.05 4.74
N SER A 99 13.68 0.52 4.86
CA SER A 99 14.45 0.98 3.71
C SER A 99 15.07 -0.20 2.96
N GLU A 100 15.64 0.05 1.77
CA GLU A 100 16.37 -0.97 1.03
C GLU A 100 17.58 -1.49 1.86
N GLU A 101 17.95 -2.76 1.71
CA GLU A 101 19.07 -3.36 2.48
C GLU A 101 20.38 -2.57 2.29
N GLU A 102 20.63 -2.08 1.06
CA GLU A 102 21.77 -1.21 0.70
C GLU A 102 21.79 0.12 1.46
N LEU A 103 20.63 0.58 1.96
CA LEU A 103 20.46 1.82 2.72
C LEU A 103 20.43 1.58 4.24
N GLY A 104 20.68 0.36 4.70
CA GLY A 104 20.66 -0.02 6.12
C GLY A 104 19.33 -0.58 6.62
N GLY A 105 18.43 -0.98 5.70
CA GLY A 105 17.18 -1.68 6.05
C GLY A 105 17.42 -2.92 6.91
N ARG A 106 16.67 -3.02 8.01
CA ARG A 106 16.75 -4.15 8.95
C ARG A 106 15.81 -5.30 8.57
N PHE A 107 14.69 -5.00 7.92
CA PHE A 107 13.72 -6.00 7.49
C PHE A 107 14.24 -6.83 6.31
N LYS A 108 14.47 -8.13 6.54
CA LYS A 108 15.04 -9.03 5.53
C LYS A 108 13.96 -9.62 4.61
N GLY A 109 12.73 -9.79 5.11
CA GLY A 109 11.58 -10.27 4.35
C GLY A 109 11.87 -11.58 3.63
N VAL A 110 12.59 -12.49 4.28
CA VAL A 110 13.24 -13.62 3.59
C VAL A 110 12.27 -14.62 3.02
N ILE A 111 11.09 -14.76 3.63
CA ILE A 111 10.01 -15.62 3.13
C ILE A 111 9.49 -15.17 1.76
N TYR A 112 9.73 -13.91 1.39
CA TYR A 112 9.35 -13.35 0.10
C TYR A 112 10.45 -13.49 -0.97
N ILE A 113 11.70 -13.80 -0.56
CA ILE A 113 12.85 -14.00 -1.47
C ILE A 113 13.70 -15.25 -1.14
N PRO A 114 13.09 -16.44 -0.98
CA PRO A 114 13.80 -17.68 -0.66
C PRO A 114 14.88 -18.08 -1.68
N ILE A 115 14.74 -17.73 -2.97
CA ILE A 115 15.72 -18.12 -4.00
C ILE A 115 17.12 -17.55 -3.74
N LYS A 116 17.22 -16.38 -3.08
CA LYS A 116 18.49 -15.78 -2.66
C LYS A 116 19.27 -16.74 -1.76
N TYR A 117 18.56 -17.39 -0.83
CA TYR A 117 19.12 -18.34 0.13
C TYR A 117 19.30 -19.75 -0.47
N GLU A 118 18.37 -20.17 -1.34
CA GLU A 118 18.49 -21.44 -2.07
C GLU A 118 19.78 -21.47 -2.89
N LYS A 119 20.02 -20.41 -3.67
CA LYS A 119 21.17 -20.30 -4.59
C LYS A 119 22.42 -19.71 -3.95
N GLY A 120 22.32 -19.17 -2.73
CA GLY A 120 23.43 -18.54 -2.01
C GLY A 120 23.92 -17.25 -2.67
N ILE A 121 22.99 -16.47 -3.23
CA ILE A 121 23.27 -15.22 -3.96
C ILE A 121 23.59 -14.14 -2.93
N LYS A 122 24.76 -13.49 -3.06
CA LYS A 122 25.09 -12.29 -2.29
C LYS A 122 24.59 -11.04 -3.02
N ASP A 123 24.41 -9.96 -2.28
CA ASP A 123 23.84 -8.72 -2.82
C ASP A 123 24.68 -8.07 -3.92
N ASP A 124 26.00 -8.25 -3.88
CA ASP A 124 26.94 -7.71 -4.86
C ASP A 124 27.23 -8.64 -6.06
N ASP A 125 26.67 -9.86 -6.07
CA ASP A 125 26.93 -10.81 -7.15
C ASP A 125 26.07 -10.47 -8.38
N GLU A 126 26.64 -10.58 -9.59
CA GLU A 126 25.83 -10.87 -10.78
C GLU A 126 25.66 -12.39 -10.84
N PRO A 127 24.52 -12.93 -10.35
CA PRO A 127 24.40 -14.35 -10.15
C PRO A 127 24.31 -15.03 -11.52
N LYS A 128 25.19 -16.01 -11.76
CA LYS A 128 25.14 -16.86 -12.96
C LYS A 128 23.98 -17.84 -12.84
N LEU A 129 22.77 -17.34 -13.09
CA LEU A 129 21.52 -18.08 -13.04
C LEU A 129 21.02 -18.43 -14.43
N LYS A 130 20.27 -19.52 -14.52
CA LYS A 130 19.47 -19.82 -15.73
C LYS A 130 18.38 -18.76 -15.90
N GLU A 131 17.84 -18.63 -17.10
CA GLU A 131 16.80 -17.64 -17.43
C GLU A 131 15.57 -17.73 -16.50
N GLU A 132 15.06 -18.95 -16.26
CA GLU A 132 13.95 -19.21 -15.34
C GLU A 132 14.26 -18.79 -13.89
N GLU A 133 15.50 -18.98 -13.44
CA GLU A 133 15.95 -18.62 -12.10
C GLU A 133 16.11 -17.10 -11.95
N ASN A 134 16.56 -16.43 -13.00
CA ASN A 134 16.62 -14.96 -13.08
C ASN A 134 15.21 -14.35 -13.04
N PHE A 135 14.28 -14.92 -13.79
CA PHE A 135 12.88 -14.51 -13.76
C PHE A 135 12.32 -14.64 -12.33
N LEU A 136 12.52 -15.79 -11.71
CA LEU A 136 12.04 -16.05 -10.35
C LEU A 136 12.69 -15.17 -9.28
N LEU A 137 13.98 -14.86 -9.40
CA LEU A 137 14.67 -13.89 -8.53
C LEU A 137 14.08 -12.50 -8.66
N THR A 138 13.88 -12.03 -9.89
CA THR A 138 13.29 -10.71 -10.16
C THR A 138 11.88 -10.63 -9.58
N TYR A 139 11.11 -11.69 -9.80
CA TYR A 139 9.78 -11.85 -9.27
C TYR A 139 9.76 -11.76 -7.72
N GLN A 140 10.62 -12.50 -7.03
CA GLN A 140 10.68 -12.44 -5.57
C GLN A 140 11.20 -11.11 -5.02
N ARG A 141 12.11 -10.44 -5.73
CA ARG A 141 12.53 -9.07 -5.37
C ARG A 141 11.37 -8.10 -5.41
N ASN A 142 10.53 -8.19 -6.44
CA ASN A 142 9.32 -7.35 -6.54
C ASN A 142 8.34 -7.64 -5.39
N LEU A 143 8.15 -8.91 -5.02
CA LEU A 143 7.34 -9.31 -3.86
C LEU A 143 7.87 -8.67 -2.57
N TYR A 144 9.15 -8.84 -2.30
CA TYR A 144 9.82 -8.28 -1.14
C TYR A 144 9.67 -6.74 -1.07
N ASP A 145 9.96 -6.05 -2.18
CA ASP A 145 9.83 -4.60 -2.26
C ASP A 145 8.39 -4.11 -2.11
N PHE A 146 7.42 -4.88 -2.61
CA PHE A 146 6.02 -4.59 -2.37
C PHE A 146 5.67 -4.71 -0.88
N MET A 147 6.02 -5.83 -0.24
CA MET A 147 5.73 -6.08 1.17
C MET A 147 6.32 -5.02 2.09
N ARG A 148 7.56 -4.62 1.81
CA ARG A 148 8.25 -3.52 2.51
C ARG A 148 7.52 -2.19 2.36
N ARG A 149 7.15 -1.81 1.12
CA ARG A 149 6.38 -0.58 0.86
C ARG A 149 4.98 -0.62 1.46
N LEU A 150 4.34 -1.78 1.47
CA LEU A 150 3.02 -1.98 2.08
C LEU A 150 3.07 -1.66 3.58
N LEU A 151 4.08 -2.15 4.31
CA LEU A 151 4.24 -1.84 5.73
C LEU A 151 4.42 -0.34 5.98
N VAL A 152 5.24 0.34 5.17
CA VAL A 152 5.43 1.80 5.26
C VAL A 152 4.14 2.55 4.94
N LYS A 153 3.44 2.22 3.85
CA LYS A 153 2.16 2.88 3.52
C LYS A 153 1.12 2.70 4.63
N ARG A 154 1.07 1.52 5.24
CA ARG A 154 0.14 1.24 6.34
C ARG A 154 0.53 1.93 7.64
N PHE A 155 1.81 2.25 7.82
CA PHE A 155 2.30 3.16 8.86
C PHE A 155 1.88 4.61 8.62
N GLU A 156 2.07 5.11 7.40
CA GLU A 156 1.65 6.46 6.99
C GLU A 156 0.13 6.65 7.09
N SER A 157 -0.65 5.59 6.86
CA SER A 157 -2.11 5.63 6.91
C SER A 157 -2.63 5.87 8.33
N SER A 158 -2.34 4.96 9.26
CA SER A 158 -2.58 5.15 10.70
C SER A 158 -1.75 4.19 11.55
N PHE A 159 -1.51 4.55 12.81
CA PHE A 159 -0.84 3.65 13.76
C PHE A 159 -1.62 2.35 13.98
N GLY A 160 -2.96 2.41 13.94
CA GLY A 160 -3.82 1.23 14.02
C GLY A 160 -3.62 0.26 12.85
N SER A 161 -3.60 0.76 11.60
CA SER A 161 -3.38 -0.10 10.43
C SER A 161 -1.98 -0.72 10.42
N PHE A 162 -0.98 0.01 10.89
CA PHE A 162 0.38 -0.52 11.03
C PHE A 162 0.47 -1.64 12.06
N TYR A 163 -0.10 -1.42 13.25
CA TYR A 163 -0.11 -2.41 14.32
C TYR A 163 -0.71 -3.76 13.87
N GLU A 164 -1.87 -3.72 13.24
CA GLU A 164 -2.50 -4.93 12.69
C GLU A 164 -1.70 -5.57 11.55
N SER A 165 -0.96 -4.77 10.77
CA SER A 165 -0.06 -5.29 9.74
C SER A 165 1.12 -6.04 10.34
N ILE A 166 1.79 -5.44 11.33
CA ILE A 166 2.94 -6.05 12.01
C ILE A 166 2.53 -7.36 12.69
N LYS A 167 1.37 -7.41 13.35
CA LYS A 167 0.83 -8.66 13.92
C LYS A 167 0.62 -9.73 12.87
N ARG A 168 0.03 -9.38 11.72
CA ARG A 168 -0.22 -10.34 10.63
C ARG A 168 1.07 -10.85 10.02
N PHE A 169 2.01 -9.94 9.72
CA PHE A 169 3.31 -10.29 9.18
C PHE A 169 4.06 -11.20 10.14
N LYS A 170 4.08 -10.89 11.44
CA LYS A 170 4.64 -11.77 12.46
C LYS A 170 4.03 -13.17 12.42
N SER A 171 2.69 -13.26 12.46
CA SER A 171 1.96 -14.55 12.45
C SER A 171 2.29 -15.40 11.22
N ILE A 172 2.43 -14.78 10.05
CA ILE A 172 2.83 -15.47 8.81
C ILE A 172 4.26 -16.00 8.90
N HIS A 173 5.20 -15.21 9.43
CA HIS A 173 6.59 -15.65 9.59
C HIS A 173 6.72 -16.78 10.61
N GLU A 174 5.99 -16.71 11.73
CA GLU A 174 5.90 -17.78 12.73
C GLU A 174 5.31 -19.05 12.14
N THR A 175 4.21 -18.94 11.38
CA THR A 175 3.58 -20.08 10.70
C THR A 175 4.52 -20.70 9.66
N ALA A 176 5.24 -19.88 8.89
CA ALA A 176 6.23 -20.35 7.93
C ALA A 176 7.40 -21.08 8.62
N LEU A 177 7.87 -20.56 9.75
CA LEU A 177 8.94 -21.18 10.54
C LEU A 177 8.51 -22.53 11.11
N ASP A 178 7.33 -22.61 11.73
CA ASP A 178 6.76 -23.86 12.25
C ASP A 178 6.57 -24.91 11.13
N PHE A 179 6.10 -24.48 9.95
CA PHE A 179 5.98 -25.36 8.79
C PHE A 179 7.34 -25.90 8.32
N ILE A 180 8.37 -25.05 8.30
CA ILE A 180 9.75 -25.43 7.97
C ILE A 180 10.29 -26.45 8.97
N GLU A 181 10.10 -26.23 10.27
CA GLU A 181 10.58 -27.12 11.32
C GLU A 181 9.94 -28.51 11.23
N LYS A 182 8.65 -28.57 10.89
CA LYS A 182 7.90 -29.84 10.75
C LYS A 182 8.23 -30.61 9.48
N THR A 183 8.46 -29.91 8.36
CA THR A 183 8.49 -30.54 7.03
C THR A 183 9.83 -30.46 6.31
N ASN A 184 10.77 -29.64 6.82
CA ASN A 184 12.00 -29.23 6.14
C ASN A 184 11.75 -28.64 4.73
N LYS A 185 10.55 -28.10 4.51
CA LYS A 185 10.13 -27.45 3.26
C LYS A 185 9.61 -26.06 3.56
N PHE A 186 9.69 -25.18 2.57
CA PHE A 186 9.04 -23.87 2.58
C PHE A 186 8.15 -23.74 1.35
N ILE A 187 7.02 -23.07 1.48
CA ILE A 187 6.05 -22.91 0.40
C ILE A 187 5.87 -21.43 0.13
N LEU A 188 6.15 -21.00 -1.10
CA LEU A 188 5.84 -19.65 -1.55
C LEU A 188 4.61 -19.68 -2.45
N ASP A 189 3.60 -18.88 -2.12
CA ASP A 189 2.44 -18.69 -2.98
C ASP A 189 2.82 -17.88 -4.24
N ARG A 190 2.60 -18.47 -5.41
CA ARG A 190 2.80 -17.77 -6.69
C ARG A 190 1.62 -16.87 -7.02
N LYS A 191 0.41 -17.24 -6.61
CA LYS A 191 -0.80 -16.46 -6.87
C LYS A 191 -0.73 -15.09 -6.20
N LEU A 192 -0.10 -15.02 -5.02
CA LEU A 192 0.12 -13.77 -4.28
C LEU A 192 0.74 -12.65 -5.14
N MET A 193 1.45 -13.00 -6.21
CA MET A 193 2.10 -12.04 -7.11
C MET A 193 1.33 -11.66 -8.35
N GLU A 194 0.51 -12.57 -8.89
CA GLU A 194 -0.50 -12.19 -9.90
C GLU A 194 -1.41 -11.14 -9.27
N ASP A 195 -1.81 -11.43 -8.04
CA ASP A 195 -2.61 -10.55 -7.21
C ASP A 195 -1.94 -9.19 -6.96
N LEU A 196 -0.62 -9.11 -6.77
CA LEU A 196 0.08 -7.83 -6.56
C LEU A 196 -0.08 -6.81 -7.69
N ALA A 197 -0.34 -7.27 -8.92
CA ALA A 197 -0.49 -6.39 -10.08
C ALA A 197 -1.91 -5.83 -10.21
N GLU A 198 -2.91 -6.55 -9.68
CA GLU A 198 -4.32 -6.28 -9.96
C GLU A 198 -5.11 -5.88 -8.73
N LYS A 199 -4.72 -6.35 -7.55
CA LYS A 199 -5.48 -6.20 -6.30
C LYS A 199 -5.02 -5.01 -5.48
N ASP A 200 -5.96 -4.43 -4.75
CA ASP A 200 -5.65 -3.38 -3.79
C ASP A 200 -4.90 -3.93 -2.56
N PRO A 201 -4.30 -3.05 -1.75
CA PRO A 201 -3.55 -3.48 -0.57
C PRO A 201 -4.33 -4.29 0.47
N ASP A 202 -5.64 -4.06 0.65
CA ASP A 202 -6.44 -4.79 1.62
C ASP A 202 -6.76 -6.19 1.11
N GLU A 203 -7.05 -6.34 -0.18
CA GLU A 203 -7.20 -7.63 -0.84
C GLU A 203 -5.92 -8.46 -0.74
N ILE A 204 -4.74 -7.87 -0.94
CA ILE A 204 -3.46 -8.58 -0.75
C ILE A 204 -3.30 -9.09 0.68
N LEU A 205 -3.72 -8.29 1.67
CA LEU A 205 -3.67 -8.73 3.06
C LEU A 205 -4.65 -9.88 3.36
N GLU A 206 -5.77 -9.98 2.64
CA GLU A 206 -6.66 -11.14 2.72
C GLU A 206 -6.05 -12.39 2.08
N GLU A 207 -5.39 -12.26 0.93
CA GLU A 207 -4.67 -13.37 0.30
C GLU A 207 -3.54 -13.87 1.19
N LEU A 208 -2.81 -12.98 1.87
CA LEU A 208 -1.81 -13.35 2.87
C LEU A 208 -2.42 -14.15 4.05
N LYS A 209 -3.63 -13.81 4.50
CA LYS A 209 -4.35 -14.60 5.52
C LYS A 209 -4.73 -15.98 5.00
N LYS A 210 -5.24 -16.06 3.76
CA LYS A 210 -5.58 -17.35 3.13
C LYS A 210 -4.35 -18.23 2.98
N TYR A 211 -3.22 -17.65 2.56
CA TYR A 211 -1.93 -18.32 2.51
C TYR A 211 -1.51 -18.87 3.88
N GLU A 212 -1.56 -18.05 4.92
CA GLU A 212 -1.26 -18.49 6.29
C GLU A 212 -2.14 -19.67 6.73
N GLN A 213 -3.44 -19.59 6.47
CA GLN A 213 -4.38 -20.67 6.80
C GLN A 213 -4.08 -21.94 6.01
N ASN A 214 -3.76 -21.83 4.72
CA ASN A 214 -3.39 -22.98 3.89
C ASN A 214 -2.11 -23.67 4.38
N LEU A 215 -1.13 -22.91 4.87
CA LEU A 215 0.07 -23.46 5.51
C LEU A 215 -0.29 -24.24 6.78
N LYS A 216 -1.15 -23.69 7.66
CA LYS A 216 -1.60 -24.34 8.89
C LYS A 216 -2.35 -25.64 8.61
N GLU A 217 -3.19 -25.64 7.57
CA GLU A 217 -3.98 -26.80 7.14
C GLU A 217 -3.18 -27.78 6.25
N GLN A 218 -1.92 -27.46 5.94
CA GLN A 218 -1.05 -28.22 5.01
C GLN A 218 -1.69 -28.46 3.64
N LYS A 219 -2.61 -27.58 3.21
CA LYS A 219 -3.25 -27.65 1.91
C LYS A 219 -2.28 -27.14 0.85
N THR A 220 -1.73 -28.05 0.06
CA THR A 220 -0.80 -27.71 -1.02
C THR A 220 -1.48 -27.90 -2.38
N ASN A 221 -1.82 -26.78 -3.03
CA ASN A 221 -2.18 -26.79 -4.44
C ASN A 221 -0.93 -26.60 -5.31
N ALA A 222 -0.37 -27.70 -5.81
CA ALA A 222 0.90 -27.70 -6.55
C ALA A 222 0.93 -26.77 -7.78
N GLU A 223 -0.23 -26.36 -8.31
CA GLU A 223 -0.35 -25.47 -9.45
C GLU A 223 0.02 -24.01 -9.10
N TYR A 224 -0.32 -23.55 -7.88
CA TYR A 224 -0.11 -22.17 -7.45
C TYR A 224 1.07 -21.99 -6.49
N TYR A 225 1.66 -23.07 -5.98
CA TYR A 225 2.72 -22.98 -4.98
C TYR A 225 4.10 -23.36 -5.53
N LYS A 226 5.13 -22.57 -5.21
CA LYS A 226 6.52 -23.02 -5.31
C LYS A 226 6.95 -23.65 -3.99
N VAL A 227 7.21 -24.96 -4.02
CA VAL A 227 7.77 -25.70 -2.89
C VAL A 227 9.30 -25.65 -2.95
N TYR A 228 9.91 -25.17 -1.87
CA TYR A 228 11.34 -25.15 -1.62
C TYR A 228 11.71 -26.28 -0.68
N ASP A 229 12.69 -27.08 -1.07
CA ASP A 229 13.29 -28.09 -0.20
C ASP A 229 14.52 -27.47 0.47
N LEU A 230 14.49 -27.29 1.79
CA LEU A 230 15.58 -26.63 2.50
C LEU A 230 16.87 -27.44 2.49
N SER A 231 16.84 -28.74 2.17
CA SER A 231 18.07 -29.53 1.95
C SER A 231 18.89 -29.02 0.76
N LYS A 232 18.26 -28.34 -0.19
CA LYS A 232 18.90 -27.75 -1.38
C LYS A 232 19.43 -26.33 -1.14
N PHE A 233 19.21 -25.77 0.05
CA PHE A 233 19.61 -24.39 0.33
C PHE A 233 21.10 -24.32 0.61
N LYS A 234 21.81 -23.49 -0.16
CA LYS A 234 23.21 -23.17 0.17
C LYS A 234 23.36 -22.39 1.47
N GLN A 235 22.32 -21.65 1.86
CA GLN A 235 22.30 -20.81 3.07
C GLN A 235 21.12 -21.15 3.98
N LYS A 236 20.89 -22.44 4.25
CA LYS A 236 19.77 -22.92 5.08
C LYS A 236 19.72 -22.25 6.46
N ASP A 237 20.82 -22.29 7.21
CA ASP A 237 20.85 -21.78 8.59
C ASP A 237 20.64 -20.26 8.62
N LYS A 238 21.17 -19.56 7.61
CA LYS A 238 20.95 -18.12 7.45
C LYS A 238 19.48 -17.80 7.16
N PHE A 239 18.83 -18.58 6.29
CA PHE A 239 17.41 -18.41 5.97
C PHE A 239 16.54 -18.51 7.22
N ILE A 240 16.73 -19.56 8.03
CA ILE A 240 16.00 -19.75 9.29
C ILE A 240 16.29 -18.61 10.28
N LYS A 241 17.57 -18.25 10.45
CA LYS A 241 17.98 -17.17 11.33
C LYS A 241 17.36 -15.82 10.94
N ASP A 242 17.29 -15.53 9.64
CA ASP A 242 16.74 -14.27 9.17
C ASP A 242 15.20 -14.23 9.28
N ILE A 243 14.49 -15.37 9.17
CA ILE A 243 13.06 -15.45 9.54
C ILE A 243 12.88 -15.10 11.03
N GLN A 244 13.71 -15.67 11.91
CA GLN A 244 13.67 -15.39 13.35
C GLN A 244 13.98 -13.92 13.67
N ASN A 245 14.93 -13.32 12.93
CA ASN A 245 15.26 -11.89 13.07
C ASN A 245 14.08 -11.01 12.66
N ASP A 246 13.37 -11.34 11.58
CA ASP A 246 12.16 -10.63 11.14
C ASP A 246 11.04 -10.75 12.19
N ILE A 247 10.80 -11.95 12.76
CA ILE A 247 9.84 -12.15 13.86
C ILE A 247 10.18 -11.26 15.06
N LYS A 248 11.44 -11.27 15.49
CA LYS A 248 11.92 -10.44 16.60
C LYS A 248 11.75 -8.94 16.31
N LEU A 249 12.03 -8.52 15.07
CA LEU A 249 11.82 -7.14 14.64
C LEU A 249 10.34 -6.73 14.77
N PHE A 250 9.41 -7.60 14.38
CA PHE A 250 7.99 -7.34 14.55
C PHE A 250 7.60 -7.25 16.03
N ASP A 251 8.14 -8.11 16.90
CA ASP A 251 7.94 -8.02 18.34
C ASP A 251 8.44 -6.70 18.93
N GLU A 252 9.63 -6.25 18.53
CA GLU A 252 10.18 -4.96 18.94
C GLU A 252 9.24 -3.80 18.57
N PHE A 253 8.64 -3.83 17.37
CA PHE A 253 7.69 -2.80 16.94
C PHE A 253 6.37 -2.86 17.70
N LEU A 254 5.79 -4.04 17.93
CA LEU A 254 4.55 -4.17 18.69
C LEU A 254 4.73 -3.62 20.12
N GLN A 255 5.82 -3.97 20.79
CA GLN A 255 6.14 -3.46 22.12
C GLN A 255 6.32 -1.93 22.14
N LYS A 256 6.96 -1.35 21.11
CA LYS A 256 7.13 0.10 21.01
C LYS A 256 5.81 0.83 20.78
N ILE A 257 4.96 0.30 19.90
CA ILE A 257 3.62 0.86 19.63
C ILE A 257 2.79 0.88 20.91
N GLU A 258 2.78 -0.22 21.66
CA GLU A 258 2.07 -0.33 22.95
C GLU A 258 2.66 0.61 24.01
N LYS A 259 3.98 0.65 24.15
CA LYS A 259 4.67 1.51 25.11
C LYS A 259 4.41 2.99 24.87
N LEU A 260 4.45 3.42 23.61
CA LEU A 260 4.20 4.79 23.19
C LEU A 260 2.70 5.11 23.12
N LYS A 261 1.83 4.10 23.29
CA LYS A 261 0.37 4.22 23.21
C LYS A 261 -0.08 4.86 21.89
N LEU A 262 0.56 4.51 20.79
CA LEU A 262 0.35 5.19 19.50
C LEU A 262 -1.07 5.01 18.95
N THR A 263 -1.75 3.91 19.32
CA THR A 263 -3.14 3.68 18.93
C THR A 263 -4.13 4.47 19.79
N GLN A 264 -3.72 4.96 20.98
CA GLN A 264 -4.55 5.84 21.82
C GLN A 264 -4.20 7.32 21.63
N ASN A 265 -2.95 7.62 21.31
CA ASN A 265 -2.42 8.96 21.10
C ASN A 265 -2.03 9.12 19.63
N ASP A 266 -3.02 9.35 18.77
CA ASP A 266 -2.85 9.47 17.32
C ASP A 266 -3.00 10.94 16.90
N PRO A 267 -1.88 11.69 16.70
CA PRO A 267 -1.94 13.11 16.38
C PRO A 267 -2.62 13.41 15.04
N LYS A 268 -2.61 12.44 14.11
CA LYS A 268 -3.28 12.55 12.82
C LYS A 268 -4.79 12.46 13.00
N ALA A 269 -5.26 11.51 13.80
CA ALA A 269 -6.68 11.43 14.17
C ALA A 269 -7.12 12.67 14.97
N ASP A 270 -6.31 13.17 15.90
CA ASP A 270 -6.61 14.39 16.67
C ASP A 270 -6.75 15.61 15.77
N ARG A 271 -5.86 15.76 14.77
CA ARG A 271 -5.94 16.85 13.79
C ARG A 271 -7.18 16.75 12.91
N LEU A 272 -7.54 15.53 12.50
CA LEU A 272 -8.75 15.23 11.73
C LEU A 272 -10.00 15.64 12.52
N ILE A 273 -10.11 15.27 13.79
CA ILE A 273 -11.23 15.65 14.66
C ILE A 273 -11.41 17.18 14.70
N LYS A 274 -10.32 17.93 14.95
CA LYS A 274 -10.37 19.40 15.00
C LYS A 274 -10.87 20.00 13.68
N GLY A 275 -10.42 19.47 12.54
CA GLY A 275 -10.87 19.94 11.23
C GLY A 275 -12.33 19.59 10.93
N ILE A 276 -12.79 18.41 11.35
CA ILE A 276 -14.22 18.05 11.27
C ILE A 276 -15.05 19.02 12.10
N GLU A 277 -14.65 19.35 13.33
CA GLU A 277 -15.36 20.30 14.19
C GLU A 277 -15.50 21.69 13.54
N GLU A 278 -14.47 22.16 12.84
CA GLU A 278 -14.51 23.43 12.09
C GLU A 278 -15.57 23.37 10.97
N PHE A 279 -15.58 22.32 10.16
CA PHE A 279 -16.58 22.18 9.10
C PHE A 279 -18.01 22.00 9.62
N LEU A 280 -18.17 21.24 10.72
CA LEU A 280 -19.49 21.08 11.35
C LEU A 280 -20.03 22.40 11.90
N LYS A 281 -19.18 23.30 12.42
CA LYS A 281 -19.57 24.65 12.85
C LYS A 281 -20.05 25.52 11.69
N GLU A 282 -19.52 25.31 10.49
CA GLU A 282 -19.98 25.95 9.25
C GLU A 282 -21.27 25.30 8.68
N GLY A 283 -21.83 24.29 9.34
CA GLY A 283 -22.99 23.55 8.87
C GLY A 283 -22.70 22.62 7.68
N ARG A 284 -21.43 22.28 7.43
CA ARG A 284 -21.03 21.39 6.33
C ARG A 284 -20.98 19.94 6.79
N LYS A 285 -21.43 19.04 5.92
CA LYS A 285 -21.20 17.60 6.09
C LYS A 285 -19.79 17.24 5.66
N VAL A 286 -19.22 16.21 6.29
CA VAL A 286 -17.87 15.73 6.01
C VAL A 286 -17.94 14.31 5.50
N VAL A 287 -17.25 14.03 4.40
CA VAL A 287 -17.01 12.68 3.89
C VAL A 287 -15.51 12.41 3.98
N ILE A 288 -15.14 11.32 4.62
CA ILE A 288 -13.76 10.91 4.87
C ILE A 288 -13.47 9.69 4.00
N PHE A 289 -12.34 9.70 3.31
CA PHE A 289 -11.89 8.55 2.52
C PHE A 289 -10.56 8.05 3.06
N THR A 290 -10.38 6.74 3.04
CA THR A 290 -9.13 6.06 3.41
C THR A 290 -8.88 4.90 2.45
N GLU A 291 -7.61 4.65 2.11
CA GLU A 291 -7.19 3.51 1.28
C GLU A 291 -7.39 2.18 2.01
N TYR A 292 -7.35 2.18 3.35
CA TYR A 292 -7.33 0.96 4.15
C TYR A 292 -8.52 0.85 5.09
N THR A 293 -9.16 -0.31 5.08
CA THR A 293 -10.27 -0.72 5.94
C THR A 293 -9.87 -0.74 7.42
N ASP A 294 -8.64 -1.14 7.74
CA ASP A 294 -8.16 -1.13 9.13
C ASP A 294 -7.95 0.31 9.65
N THR A 295 -7.63 1.26 8.76
CA THR A 295 -7.64 2.69 9.11
C THR A 295 -9.06 3.19 9.32
N ALA A 296 -10.03 2.76 8.49
CA ALA A 296 -11.43 3.10 8.70
C ALA A 296 -11.95 2.57 10.05
N LYS A 297 -11.65 1.31 10.41
CA LYS A 297 -12.02 0.73 11.71
C LYS A 297 -11.39 1.49 12.89
N HIS A 298 -10.10 1.84 12.78
CA HIS A 298 -9.41 2.64 13.79
C HIS A 298 -10.04 4.02 13.98
N LEU A 299 -10.38 4.69 12.87
CA LEU A 299 -11.05 6.00 12.92
C LEU A 299 -12.50 5.89 13.38
N ASP A 300 -13.21 4.80 13.09
CA ASP A 300 -14.60 4.60 13.51
C ASP A 300 -14.75 4.70 15.03
N GLU A 301 -13.94 3.94 15.77
CA GLU A 301 -13.96 3.96 17.24
C GLU A 301 -13.69 5.36 17.79
N ILE A 302 -12.73 6.08 17.20
CA ILE A 302 -12.34 7.43 17.60
C ILE A 302 -13.46 8.44 17.29
N LEU A 303 -13.99 8.41 16.08
CA LEU A 303 -15.00 9.36 15.61
C LEU A 303 -16.35 9.13 16.30
N LYS A 304 -16.79 7.87 16.48
CA LYS A 304 -18.02 7.58 17.23
C LYS A 304 -17.90 7.97 18.70
N LYS A 305 -16.73 7.82 19.32
CA LYS A 305 -16.51 8.28 20.69
C LYS A 305 -16.62 9.81 20.81
N HIS A 306 -16.13 10.55 19.81
CA HIS A 306 -16.11 12.02 19.84
C HIS A 306 -17.41 12.66 19.36
N PHE A 307 -17.94 12.22 18.21
CA PHE A 307 -19.10 12.80 17.52
C PHE A 307 -20.41 12.03 17.73
N LYS A 308 -20.36 10.86 18.39
CA LYS A 308 -21.52 10.04 18.76
C LYS A 308 -22.37 9.67 17.53
N ASP A 309 -23.68 9.89 17.60
CA ASP A 309 -24.68 9.46 16.62
C ASP A 309 -24.61 10.22 15.27
N LYS A 310 -23.67 11.16 15.12
CA LYS A 310 -23.46 11.95 13.90
C LYS A 310 -22.65 11.23 12.83
N VAL A 311 -22.03 10.09 13.17
CA VAL A 311 -21.12 9.34 12.30
C VAL A 311 -21.84 8.15 11.68
N LEU A 312 -21.90 8.12 10.35
CA LEU A 312 -22.23 6.95 9.56
C LEU A 312 -20.93 6.33 9.04
N THR A 313 -20.80 5.02 9.13
CA THR A 313 -19.59 4.29 8.72
C THR A 313 -19.90 3.30 7.61
N ALA A 314 -19.13 3.34 6.54
CA ALA A 314 -19.32 2.56 5.33
C ALA A 314 -17.97 2.03 4.80
N TYR A 315 -17.43 1.04 5.50
CA TYR A 315 -16.19 0.36 5.10
C TYR A 315 -16.39 -1.17 5.05
N GLY A 316 -15.60 -1.85 4.22
CA GLY A 316 -15.76 -3.28 3.96
C GLY A 316 -17.00 -3.58 3.10
N ASN A 317 -17.79 -4.59 3.48
CA ASN A 317 -18.97 -4.98 2.72
C ASN A 317 -20.18 -4.11 3.10
N ILE A 318 -20.56 -3.19 2.21
CA ILE A 318 -21.65 -2.23 2.44
C ILE A 318 -22.99 -2.89 2.07
N GLY A 319 -23.80 -3.16 3.08
CA GLY A 319 -25.15 -3.72 2.89
C GLY A 319 -26.15 -2.71 2.31
N LYS A 320 -27.27 -3.22 1.80
CA LYS A 320 -28.35 -2.41 1.22
C LYS A 320 -28.86 -1.32 2.17
N THR A 321 -28.99 -1.65 3.47
CA THR A 321 -29.43 -0.69 4.50
C THR A 321 -28.47 0.48 4.65
N THR A 322 -27.16 0.23 4.74
CA THR A 322 -26.14 1.29 4.83
C THR A 322 -26.13 2.15 3.57
N PHE A 323 -26.28 1.54 2.39
CA PHE A 323 -26.40 2.29 1.13
C PHE A 323 -27.62 3.22 1.12
N GLU A 324 -28.78 2.74 1.59
CA GLU A 324 -29.98 3.57 1.75
C GLU A 324 -29.75 4.71 2.76
N GLU A 325 -29.06 4.47 3.88
CA GLU A 325 -28.68 5.52 4.84
C GLU A 325 -27.75 6.56 4.22
N ILE A 326 -26.76 6.16 3.43
CA ILE A 326 -25.89 7.09 2.70
C ILE A 326 -26.72 7.95 1.75
N ALA A 327 -27.58 7.34 0.93
CA ALA A 327 -28.41 8.08 -0.03
C ALA A 327 -29.33 9.09 0.66
N LYS A 328 -30.01 8.69 1.74
CA LYS A 328 -30.90 9.55 2.53
C LYS A 328 -30.19 10.72 3.23
N ASN A 329 -28.87 10.65 3.44
CA ASN A 329 -28.14 11.63 4.24
C ASN A 329 -27.06 12.39 3.48
N PHE A 330 -26.53 11.87 2.37
CA PHE A 330 -25.38 12.47 1.67
C PHE A 330 -25.61 12.63 0.17
N ASP A 331 -26.64 12.00 -0.41
CA ASP A 331 -27.00 12.21 -1.81
C ASP A 331 -28.03 13.34 -1.94
N ALA A 332 -27.59 14.50 -2.42
CA ALA A 332 -28.45 15.67 -2.63
C ALA A 332 -29.59 15.44 -3.64
N GLN A 333 -29.51 14.41 -4.49
CA GLN A 333 -30.56 14.06 -5.45
C GLN A 333 -31.62 13.13 -4.86
N TYR A 334 -31.40 12.60 -3.66
CA TYR A 334 -32.33 11.68 -3.03
C TYR A 334 -33.59 12.43 -2.56
N LYS A 335 -34.77 11.90 -2.89
CA LYS A 335 -36.06 12.60 -2.74
C LYS A 335 -36.41 12.93 -1.28
N TYR A 336 -35.98 12.10 -0.33
CA TYR A 336 -36.30 12.23 1.09
C TYR A 336 -35.00 12.30 1.90
N GLN A 337 -34.59 13.52 2.24
CA GLN A 337 -33.42 13.77 3.08
C GLN A 337 -33.76 13.56 4.56
N GLU A 338 -32.97 12.75 5.27
CA GLU A 338 -33.13 12.51 6.71
C GLU A 338 -32.20 13.37 7.57
N ASP A 339 -31.05 13.79 7.03
CA ASP A 339 -30.04 14.63 7.70
C ASP A 339 -29.61 14.19 9.11
N LYS A 340 -29.81 12.90 9.44
CA LYS A 340 -29.43 12.25 10.70
C LYS A 340 -27.92 12.28 10.93
N TYR A 341 -27.15 12.05 9.87
CA TYR A 341 -25.69 11.98 9.94
C TYR A 341 -25.04 13.22 9.32
N GLN A 342 -23.92 13.65 9.93
CA GLN A 342 -23.11 14.79 9.47
C GLN A 342 -21.72 14.36 9.00
N ILE A 343 -21.26 13.17 9.39
CA ILE A 343 -19.96 12.61 9.03
C ILE A 343 -20.19 11.24 8.39
N LEU A 344 -19.65 11.03 7.19
CA LEU A 344 -19.54 9.72 6.55
C LEU A 344 -18.08 9.30 6.54
N LEU A 345 -17.78 8.17 7.15
CA LEU A 345 -16.46 7.52 7.11
C LEU A 345 -16.47 6.32 6.17
#